data_AF-A0A7C4V3K5-F1
#
_entry.id   AF-A0A7C4V3K5-F1
#
_cell.length_a   1.000
_cell.length_b   1.000
_cell.length_c   1.000
_cell.angle_alpha   90.00
_cell.angle_beta   90.00
_cell.angle_gamma   90.00
#
_symmetry.space_group_name_H-M   'P 1'
#
loop_
_entity.id
_entity.type
_entity.pdbx_description
1 polymer ?
#
loop_
_entity_poly.entity_id
_entity_poly.type
_entity_poly.pdbx_seq_one_letter_code
_entity_poly.pdbx_strand_id
1 'polypeptide(L)'
;MNSRFKFMRLVRTSSSEIYVIWEDEERVGQLDIHYARDTVHATLVLETDLSVASEEELLSQIDQDIVSSYLPIFERDNLLVTVYRGEEISTYSDAQGQIEEEDDEH
;
A
#
# COMPACT_ATOMS: atom_id res chain seq x y z
N MET A 1 13.83 3.01 -15.79
CA MET A 1 12.69 3.95 -15.83
C MET A 1 12.49 4.43 -14.41
N ASN A 2 12.37 5.74 -14.17
CA ASN A 2 11.97 6.21 -12.85
C ASN A 2 10.46 5.93 -12.73
N SER A 3 10.06 5.08 -11.79
CA SER A 3 8.65 4.89 -11.45
C SER A 3 8.10 6.21 -10.90
N ARG A 4 6.97 6.67 -11.43
CA ARG A 4 6.31 7.92 -11.02
C ARG A 4 5.85 7.86 -9.57
N PHE A 5 5.27 6.72 -9.18
CA PHE A 5 4.80 6.50 -7.82
C PHE A 5 5.85 5.79 -6.99
N LYS A 6 5.95 6.17 -5.72
CA LYS A 6 6.81 5.52 -4.74
C LYS A 6 5.94 4.75 -3.75
N PHE A 7 6.19 3.46 -3.62
CA PHE A 7 5.49 2.57 -2.68
C PHE A 7 6.31 2.39 -1.41
N MET A 8 5.83 2.96 -0.30
CA MET A 8 6.43 2.77 1.03
C MET A 8 5.68 1.68 1.77
N ARG A 9 6.33 0.52 1.97
CA ARG A 9 5.71 -0.61 2.69
C ARG A 9 5.61 -0.31 4.18
N LEU A 10 4.39 -0.36 4.73
CA LEU A 10 4.12 -0.26 6.18
C LEU A 10 4.15 -1.63 6.85
N VAL A 11 3.49 -2.62 6.24
CA VAL A 11 3.31 -3.95 6.82
C VAL A 11 3.65 -5.01 5.78
N ARG A 12 4.29 -6.09 6.24
CA ARG A 12 4.44 -7.33 5.48
C ARG A 12 4.13 -8.52 6.37
N THR A 13 3.27 -9.40 5.87
CA THR A 13 3.00 -10.71 6.44
C THR A 13 3.35 -11.79 5.42
N SER A 14 3.09 -13.05 5.77
CA SER A 14 3.25 -14.17 4.83
C SER A 14 2.33 -14.08 3.60
N SER A 15 1.20 -13.38 3.68
CA SER A 15 0.17 -13.38 2.63
C SER A 15 -0.48 -12.03 2.41
N SER A 16 0.05 -10.95 2.97
CA SER A 16 -0.52 -9.60 2.81
C SER A 16 0.52 -8.51 3.05
N GLU A 17 0.35 -7.39 2.39
CA GLU A 17 1.19 -6.20 2.53
C GLU A 17 0.34 -4.93 2.54
N ILE A 18 0.85 -3.87 3.15
CA ILE A 18 0.24 -2.54 3.14
C ILE A 18 1.30 -1.55 2.66
N TYR A 19 0.93 -0.66 1.74
CA TYR A 19 1.79 0.38 1.20
C TYR A 19 1.13 1.75 1.28
N VAL A 20 1.88 2.76 1.69
CA VAL A 20 1.54 4.17 1.40
C VAL A 20 2.12 4.53 0.04
N ILE A 21 1.32 5.21 -0.77
CA ILE A 21 1.67 5.62 -2.12
C ILE A 21 1.99 7.11 -2.11
N TRP A 22 3.13 7.48 -2.68
CA TRP A 22 3.58 8.85 -2.83
C TRP A 22 3.80 9.20 -4.30
N GLU A 23 3.47 10.43 -4.67
CA GLU A 23 3.89 11.09 -5.91
C GLU A 23 4.70 12.31 -5.50
N ASP A 24 6.00 12.33 -5.83
CA ASP A 24 6.95 13.31 -5.32
C ASP A 24 6.97 13.42 -3.79
N GLU A 25 6.35 14.47 -3.23
CA GLU A 25 6.19 14.75 -1.79
C GLU A 25 4.73 14.69 -1.33
N GLU A 26 3.78 14.39 -2.22
CA GLU A 26 2.35 14.30 -1.93
C GLU A 26 1.93 12.84 -1.68
N ARG A 27 1.18 12.61 -0.60
CA ARG A 27 0.57 11.30 -0.34
C ARG A 27 -0.63 11.14 -1.26
N VAL A 28 -0.57 10.11 -2.10
CA VAL A 28 -1.62 9.79 -3.08
C VAL A 28 -2.66 8.86 -2.49
N GLY A 29 -2.28 7.99 -1.56
CA GLY A 29 -3.20 7.05 -0.94
C GLY A 29 -2.54 5.85 -0.29
N GLN A 30 -3.31 4.79 -0.12
CA GLN A 30 -2.89 3.52 0.49
C GLN A 30 -3.36 2.32 -0.32
N LEU A 31 -2.48 1.32 -0.42
CA LEU A 31 -2.75 0.03 -1.04
C LEU A 31 -2.65 -1.07 0.02
N ASP A 32 -3.75 -1.79 0.22
CA ASP A 32 -3.79 -3.02 1.00
C ASP A 32 -3.87 -4.19 0.03
N ILE A 33 -2.94 -5.14 0.13
CA ILE A 33 -2.85 -6.27 -0.79
C ILE A 33 -2.86 -7.60 -0.05
N HIS A 34 -3.63 -8.55 -0.58
CA HIS A 34 -3.76 -9.91 -0.08
C HIS A 34 -3.42 -10.91 -1.19
N TYR A 35 -2.38 -11.70 -0.92
CA TYR A 35 -1.91 -12.76 -1.80
C TYR A 35 -2.68 -14.04 -1.49
N ALA A 36 -3.50 -14.49 -2.44
CA ALA A 36 -4.11 -15.81 -2.43
C ALA A 36 -3.55 -16.66 -3.58
N ARG A 37 -3.87 -17.97 -3.58
CA ARG A 37 -3.27 -18.94 -4.50
C ARG A 37 -3.47 -18.58 -5.97
N ASP A 38 -4.68 -18.15 -6.33
CA ASP A 38 -5.08 -17.99 -7.74
C ASP A 38 -5.33 -16.52 -8.12
N THR A 39 -5.72 -15.68 -7.14
CA THR A 39 -6.07 -14.27 -7.36
C THR A 39 -5.47 -13.40 -6.28
N VAL A 40 -4.84 -12.30 -6.70
CA VAL A 40 -4.38 -11.26 -5.79
C VAL A 40 -5.49 -10.23 -5.63
N HIS A 41 -5.88 -9.98 -4.38
CA HIS A 41 -6.89 -8.98 -4.05
C HIS A 41 -6.23 -7.73 -3.52
N ALA A 42 -6.61 -6.57 -4.05
CA ALA A 42 -6.12 -5.29 -3.58
C ALA A 42 -7.25 -4.30 -3.34
N THR A 43 -7.12 -3.53 -2.26
CA THR A 43 -7.92 -2.35 -1.98
C THR A 43 -7.01 -1.14 -2.13
N LEU A 44 -7.37 -0.23 -3.02
CA LEU A 44 -6.67 1.04 -3.24
C LEU A 44 -7.57 2.17 -2.76
N VAL A 45 -7.13 2.93 -1.76
CA VAL A 45 -7.80 4.16 -1.32
C VAL A 45 -6.97 5.33 -1.84
N LEU A 46 -7.56 6.14 -2.72
CA LEU A 46 -6.98 7.38 -3.22
C LEU A 46 -7.42 8.55 -2.34
N GLU A 47 -6.43 9.30 -1.85
CA GLU A 47 -6.60 10.53 -1.07
C GLU A 47 -6.54 11.78 -1.94
N THR A 48 -6.07 11.64 -3.19
CA THR A 48 -6.00 12.73 -4.18
C THR A 48 -6.77 12.39 -5.45
N ASP A 49 -7.10 13.44 -6.20
CA ASP A 49 -7.75 13.34 -7.50
C ASP A 49 -6.74 13.00 -8.61
N LEU A 50 -6.68 11.72 -9.00
CA LEU A 50 -5.90 11.28 -10.15
C LEU A 50 -6.72 11.41 -11.45
N SER A 51 -6.03 11.77 -12.54
CA SER A 51 -6.60 11.57 -13.88
C SER A 51 -6.67 10.08 -14.22
N VAL A 52 -7.59 9.69 -15.10
CA VAL A 52 -7.74 8.29 -15.56
C VAL A 52 -6.41 7.69 -16.04
N ALA A 53 -5.62 8.46 -16.81
CA ALA A 53 -4.32 8.01 -17.28
C ALA A 53 -3.30 7.79 -16.14
N SER A 54 -3.37 8.61 -15.09
CA SER A 54 -2.51 8.46 -13.91
C SER A 54 -2.92 7.28 -13.05
N GLU A 55 -4.23 7.01 -12.94
CA GLU A 55 -4.76 5.83 -12.26
C GLU A 55 -4.36 4.54 -12.98
N GLU A 56 -4.48 4.49 -14.32
CA GLU A 56 -4.02 3.36 -15.13
C GLU A 56 -2.50 3.13 -14.98
N GLU A 57 -1.70 4.20 -14.95
CA GLU A 57 -0.26 4.12 -14.71
C GLU A 57 0.06 3.58 -13.30
N LEU A 58 -0.66 4.04 -12.27
CA LEU A 58 -0.52 3.56 -10.90
C LEU A 58 -0.83 2.06 -10.81
N LEU A 59 -1.94 1.62 -11.39
CA LEU A 59 -2.34 0.21 -11.41
C LEU A 59 -1.30 -0.66 -12.15
N SER A 60 -0.75 -0.16 -13.26
CA SER A 60 0.32 -0.85 -13.99
C SER A 60 1.60 -0.96 -13.15
N GLN A 61 1.98 0.09 -12.43
CA GLN A 61 3.15 0.05 -11.54
C GLN A 61 2.91 -0.90 -10.36
N ILE A 62 1.71 -0.96 -9.79
CA ILE A 62 1.37 -1.93 -8.73
C ILE A 62 1.55 -3.36 -9.22
N ASP A 63 1.04 -3.70 -10.40
CA ASP A 63 1.18 -5.05 -10.95
C ASP A 63 2.65 -5.42 -11.22
N GLN A 64 3.44 -4.48 -11.72
CA GLN A 64 4.85 -4.71 -12.06
C GLN A 64 5.76 -4.75 -10.83
N ASP A 65 5.71 -3.72 -9.99
CA ASP A 65 6.69 -3.47 -8.93
C ASP A 65 6.35 -4.22 -7.64
N ILE A 66 5.07 -4.51 -7.39
CA ILE A 66 4.60 -5.19 -6.18
C ILE A 66 4.21 -6.63 -6.51
N VAL A 67 3.20 -6.82 -7.37
CA VAL A 67 2.60 -8.15 -7.58
C VAL A 67 3.55 -9.10 -8.29
N SER A 68 4.17 -8.66 -9.39
CA SER A 68 5.08 -9.48 -10.20
C SER A 68 6.43 -9.70 -9.52
N SER A 69 6.78 -8.86 -8.55
CA SER A 69 8.03 -8.95 -7.79
C SER A 69 7.88 -9.71 -6.46
N TYR A 70 6.67 -10.17 -6.13
CA TYR A 70 6.42 -10.89 -4.89
C TYR A 70 7.08 -12.28 -4.89
N LEU A 71 7.64 -12.64 -3.74
CA LEU A 71 8.24 -13.95 -3.47
C LEU A 71 7.54 -14.57 -2.25
N PRO A 72 7.10 -15.85 -2.31
CA PRO A 72 7.32 -16.83 -3.39
C PRO A 72 6.56 -16.53 -4.69
N ILE A 73 7.14 -16.95 -5.82
CA ILE A 73 6.46 -16.88 -7.11
C ILE A 73 5.26 -17.84 -7.06
N PHE A 74 4.05 -17.32 -7.17
CA PHE A 74 2.84 -18.10 -7.35
C PHE A 74 2.35 -17.93 -8.79
N GLU A 75 1.80 -19.00 -9.37
CA GLU A 75 1.05 -18.91 -10.62
C GLU A 75 -0.23 -18.11 -10.33
N ARG A 76 -0.26 -16.83 -10.71
CA ARG A 76 -1.45 -16.00 -10.58
C ARG A 76 -2.22 -16.00 -11.89
N ASP A 77 -3.53 -16.13 -11.79
CA ASP A 77 -4.41 -15.97 -12.95
C ASP A 77 -4.93 -14.53 -13.05
N ASN A 78 -5.03 -13.81 -11.92
CA ASN A 78 -5.69 -12.50 -11.88
C ASN A 78 -5.20 -11.55 -10.77
N LEU A 79 -5.28 -10.24 -11.04
CA LEU A 79 -5.17 -9.15 -10.07
C LEU A 79 -6.52 -8.41 -10.04
N LEU A 80 -7.20 -8.43 -8.90
CA LEU A 80 -8.44 -7.70 -8.69
C LEU A 80 -8.18 -6.51 -7.76
N VAL A 81 -8.30 -5.30 -8.29
CA VAL A 81 -8.17 -4.06 -7.51
C VAL A 81 -9.54 -3.39 -7.39
N THR A 82 -9.93 -3.07 -6.15
CA THR A 82 -11.09 -2.19 -5.89
C THR A 82 -10.58 -0.82 -5.46
N VAL A 83 -10.97 0.22 -6.20
CA VAL A 83 -10.52 1.59 -5.97
C VAL A 83 -11.60 2.38 -5.24
N TYR A 84 -11.21 3.05 -4.17
CA TYR A 84 -12.02 3.96 -3.39
C TYR A 84 -11.40 5.35 -3.38
N ARG A 85 -12.23 6.35 -3.15
CA ARG A 85 -11.78 7.69 -2.77
C ARG A 85 -12.07 7.90 -1.29
N GLY A 86 -11.09 8.39 -0.55
CA GLY A 86 -11.21 8.57 0.90
C GLY A 86 -10.33 9.70 1.42
N GLU A 87 -10.56 10.06 2.67
CA GLU A 87 -9.76 11.02 3.42
C GLU A 87 -9.40 10.38 4.76
N GLU A 88 -8.15 10.51 5.19
CA GLU A 88 -7.76 10.09 6.53
C GLU A 88 -8.31 11.07 7.56
N ILE A 89 -9.27 10.61 8.36
CA ILE A 89 -9.93 11.47 9.36
C ILE A 89 -9.24 11.41 10.73
N SER A 90 -8.75 10.23 11.13
CA SER A 90 -8.16 10.00 12.45
C SER A 90 -7.39 8.68 12.48
N THR A 91 -6.39 8.61 13.35
CA THR A 91 -5.60 7.40 13.62
C THR A 91 -5.64 7.08 15.11
N TYR A 92 -5.87 5.81 15.44
CA TYR A 92 -5.91 5.29 16.80
C TYR A 92 -4.80 4.24 16.98
N SER A 93 -4.08 4.29 18.10
CA SER A 93 -3.03 3.32 18.43
C SER A 93 -3.10 2.92 19.91
N ASP A 94 -3.05 1.61 20.17
CA ASP A 94 -3.02 1.05 21.53
C ASP A 94 -1.62 1.19 22.19
N ALA A 95 -0.60 1.62 21.44
CA ALA A 95 0.77 1.78 21.93
C ALA A 95 1.04 3.12 22.63
N GLN A 96 0.05 4.02 22.72
CA GLN A 96 0.23 5.37 23.27
C GLN A 96 0.54 5.40 24.78
N GLY A 97 0.44 4.27 25.50
CA GLY A 97 0.75 4.18 26.93
C GLY A 97 2.14 3.65 27.30
N GLN A 98 3.01 3.31 26.33
CA GLN A 98 4.31 2.67 26.62
C GLN A 98 5.53 3.57 26.42
N ILE A 99 5.33 4.83 26.00
CA ILE A 99 6.43 5.76 25.65
C ILE A 99 6.80 6.69 26.82
N GLU A 100 6.10 6.61 27.95
CA GLU A 100 6.34 7.47 29.12
C GLU A 100 7.20 6.80 30.23
N GLU A 101 7.65 5.56 30.06
CA GLU A 101 8.43 4.82 31.08
C GLU A 101 9.94 4.63 30.76
N GLU A 102 10.52 5.39 29.80
CA GLU A 102 11.96 5.34 29.51
C GLU A 102 12.65 6.72 29.61
N ASP A 103 12.35 7.51 30.65
CA ASP A 103 13.15 8.71 30.96
C ASP A 103 13.34 8.96 32.47
N ASP A 104 13.37 7.88 33.27
CA ASP A 104 13.81 7.92 34.66
C ASP A 104 14.54 6.61 35.00
N GLU A 105 15.81 6.48 34.60
CA GLU A 105 16.88 5.83 35.40
C GLU A 105 18.26 5.85 34.68
N HIS A 106 19.14 6.73 35.22
CA HIS A 106 20.62 6.76 35.17
C HIS A 106 21.36 7.72 34.22
#